data_AF-A0A4Q0YK31-F1
#
_entry.id   AF-A0A4Q0YK31-F1
#
_cell.length_a   1.000
_cell.length_b   1.000
_cell.length_c   1.000
_cell.angle_alpha   90.00
_cell.angle_beta   90.00
_cell.angle_gamma   90.00
#
_symmetry.space_group_name_H-M   'P 1'
#
loop_
_entity.id
_entity.type
_entity.pdbx_description
1 polymer ?
#
loop_
_entity_poly.entity_id
_entity_poly.type
_entity_poly.pdbx_seq_one_letter_code
_entity_poly.pdbx_strand_id
1 'polypeptide(L)'
;MKKFLLIALFVSSLFAHKLNLFVFEEDGKVIASTYFASGTFCNECKIEVYDKDNKLLEKGLTNKDGDYIVKNVESKLLIKAEAMGGHGAQSEFEVKNLATHKEEVHNYNLVEAAVGIILIFLIFLGLKRFQK
;
A
#
# COMPACT_ATOMS: atom_id res chain seq x y z
N MET A 1 1.86 28.12 20.48
CA MET A 1 2.12 26.65 20.49
C MET A 1 0.85 25.81 20.64
N LYS A 2 0.05 25.96 21.72
CA LYS A 2 -1.20 25.17 21.90
C LYS A 2 -2.23 25.30 20.76
N LYS A 3 -2.42 26.51 20.20
CA LYS A 3 -3.35 26.74 19.07
C LYS A 3 -2.89 26.03 17.78
N PHE A 4 -1.58 26.00 17.53
CA PHE A 4 -1.00 25.28 16.38
C PHE A 4 -1.17 23.77 16.52
N LEU A 5 -1.00 23.24 17.73
CA LEU A 5 -1.23 21.82 18.04
C LEU A 5 -2.69 21.41 17.78
N LEU A 6 -3.65 22.23 18.21
CA LEU A 6 -5.08 21.98 17.97
C LEU A 6 -5.43 22.00 16.48
N ILE A 7 -4.88 22.95 15.71
CA ILE A 7 -5.07 23.00 14.26
C ILE A 7 -4.48 21.76 13.59
N ALA A 8 -3.27 21.35 13.98
CA ALA A 8 -2.63 20.15 13.44
C ALA A 8 -3.47 18.87 13.70
N LEU A 9 -4.10 18.77 14.87
CA LEU A 9 -4.95 17.63 15.23
C LEU A 9 -6.25 17.56 14.41
N PHE A 10 -6.80 18.70 13.98
CA PHE A 10 -7.98 18.72 13.11
C PHE A 10 -7.64 18.34 11.67
N VAL A 11 -6.47 18.76 11.17
CA VAL A 11 -6.06 18.48 9.78
C VAL A 11 -5.77 16.99 9.56
N SER A 12 -5.32 16.24 10.57
CA SER A 12 -5.07 14.81 10.44
C SER A 12 -6.32 13.98 10.12
N SER A 13 -7.51 14.44 10.52
CA SER A 13 -8.77 13.70 10.25
C SER A 13 -9.18 13.71 8.77
N LEU A 14 -8.68 14.66 7.98
CA LEU A 14 -9.03 14.80 6.56
C LEU A 14 -8.47 13.64 5.70
N PHE A 15 -7.43 12.96 6.19
CA PHE A 15 -6.77 11.87 5.46
C PHE A 15 -7.32 10.48 5.77
N ALA A 16 -8.21 10.33 6.76
CA ALA A 16 -8.71 9.02 7.18
C ALA A 16 -9.51 8.27 6.10
N HIS A 17 -10.09 8.98 5.13
CA HIS A 17 -10.96 8.41 4.09
C HIS A 17 -10.26 8.19 2.75
N LYS A 18 -8.93 8.39 2.67
CA LYS A 18 -8.19 8.11 1.45
C LYS A 18 -8.20 6.60 1.18
N LEU A 19 -8.72 6.19 0.04
CA LEU A 19 -8.61 4.82 -0.47
C LEU A 19 -7.23 4.61 -1.12
N ASN A 20 -6.61 3.47 -0.85
CA ASN A 20 -5.40 3.03 -1.50
C ASN A 20 -5.69 1.75 -2.28
N LEU A 21 -4.95 1.57 -3.38
CA LEU A 21 -4.99 0.40 -4.23
C LEU A 21 -3.56 -0.06 -4.46
N PHE A 22 -3.28 -1.31 -4.13
CA PHE A 22 -2.00 -1.97 -4.40
C PHE A 22 -2.24 -3.17 -5.30
N VAL A 23 -1.49 -3.28 -6.38
CA VAL A 23 -1.62 -4.36 -7.36
C VAL A 23 -0.31 -5.12 -7.41
N PHE A 24 -0.38 -6.44 -7.26
CA PHE A 24 0.80 -7.30 -7.20
C PHE A 24 0.50 -8.69 -7.76
N GLU A 25 1.57 -9.46 -7.99
CA GLU A 25 1.50 -10.86 -8.38
C GLU A 25 1.82 -11.75 -7.18
N GLU A 26 0.97 -12.74 -6.94
CA GLU A 26 1.18 -13.78 -5.93
C GLU A 26 0.61 -15.10 -6.45
N ASP A 27 1.37 -16.20 -6.33
CA ASP A 27 0.97 -17.54 -6.81
C ASP A 27 0.45 -17.57 -8.25
N GLY A 28 1.05 -16.76 -9.12
CA GLY A 28 0.66 -16.65 -10.54
C GLY A 28 -0.66 -15.93 -10.80
N LYS A 29 -1.18 -15.19 -9.82
CA LYS A 29 -2.40 -14.39 -9.92
C LYS A 29 -2.06 -12.92 -9.75
N VAL A 30 -2.74 -12.06 -10.49
CA VAL A 30 -2.71 -10.61 -10.25
C VAL A 30 -3.81 -10.28 -9.24
N ILE A 31 -3.40 -9.70 -8.12
CA ILE A 31 -4.27 -9.35 -6.99
C ILE A 31 -4.31 -7.83 -6.88
N ALA A 32 -5.52 -7.27 -6.84
CA ALA A 32 -5.79 -5.88 -6.54
C ALA A 32 -6.30 -5.78 -5.10
N SER A 33 -5.47 -5.27 -4.19
CA SER A 33 -5.79 -5.10 -2.77
C SER A 33 -6.12 -3.65 -2.44
N THR A 34 -7.20 -3.45 -1.69
CA THR A 34 -7.73 -2.12 -1.37
C THR A 34 -7.88 -1.92 0.12
N TYR A 35 -7.43 -0.77 0.59
CA TYR A 35 -7.47 -0.41 2.01
C TYR A 35 -7.55 1.10 2.19
N PHE A 36 -8.25 1.52 3.23
CA PHE A 36 -8.30 2.92 3.64
C PHE A 36 -7.00 3.31 4.35
N ALA A 37 -6.66 4.60 4.35
CA ALA A 37 -5.48 5.11 5.06
C ALA A 37 -5.52 4.85 6.58
N SER A 38 -6.70 4.54 7.14
CA SER A 38 -6.87 4.00 8.50
C SER A 38 -6.27 2.61 8.69
N GLY A 39 -5.94 1.88 7.61
CA GLY A 39 -5.47 0.50 7.62
C GLY A 39 -6.60 -0.54 7.50
N THR A 40 -7.86 -0.13 7.46
CA THR A 40 -8.99 -1.06 7.29
C THR A 40 -9.16 -1.43 5.82
N PHE A 41 -9.39 -2.72 5.54
CA PHE A 41 -9.69 -3.19 4.20
C PHE A 41 -10.98 -2.58 3.64
N CYS A 42 -11.00 -2.28 2.34
CA CYS A 42 -12.24 -1.88 1.68
C CYS A 42 -12.98 -3.11 1.20
N ASN A 43 -14.01 -3.50 1.94
CA ASN A 43 -14.87 -4.64 1.61
C ASN A 43 -15.92 -4.19 0.59
N GLU A 44 -16.18 -5.03 -0.41
CA GLU A 44 -17.15 -4.74 -1.48
C GLU A 44 -16.86 -3.43 -2.23
N CYS A 45 -15.58 -3.03 -2.29
CA CYS A 45 -15.10 -1.95 -3.15
C CYS A 45 -15.25 -2.39 -4.61
N LYS A 46 -15.76 -1.50 -5.46
CA LYS A 46 -15.88 -1.76 -6.89
C LYS A 46 -14.51 -1.74 -7.54
N ILE A 47 -14.19 -2.79 -8.30
CA ILE A 47 -12.99 -2.88 -9.12
C ILE A 47 -13.38 -2.87 -10.60
N GLU A 48 -12.66 -2.09 -11.39
CA GLU A 48 -12.71 -2.10 -12.85
C GLU A 48 -11.29 -2.29 -13.39
N VAL A 49 -11.11 -3.26 -14.27
CA VAL A 49 -9.82 -3.58 -14.88
C VAL A 49 -9.89 -3.24 -16.36
N TYR A 50 -8.91 -2.49 -16.84
CA TYR A 50 -8.80 -2.05 -18.22
C TYR A 50 -7.49 -2.51 -18.84
N ASP A 51 -7.47 -2.73 -20.15
CA ASP A 51 -6.25 -2.92 -20.91
C ASP A 51 -5.51 -1.59 -21.15
N LYS A 52 -4.37 -1.66 -21.85
CA LYS A 52 -3.56 -0.49 -22.24
C LYS A 52 -4.29 0.52 -23.13
N ASP A 53 -5.38 0.11 -23.80
CA ASP A 53 -6.16 0.93 -24.72
C ASP A 53 -7.43 1.49 -24.04
N ASN A 54 -7.52 1.39 -22.71
CA ASN A 54 -8.67 1.77 -21.88
C ASN A 54 -9.96 0.99 -22.18
N LYS A 55 -9.87 -0.20 -22.74
CA LYS A 55 -11.02 -1.09 -22.89
C LYS A 55 -11.25 -1.83 -21.58
N LEU A 56 -12.50 -1.80 -21.10
CA LEU A 56 -12.88 -2.53 -19.89
C LEU A 56 -12.78 -4.04 -20.15
N LEU A 57 -11.94 -4.73 -19.38
CA LEU A 57 -11.73 -6.17 -19.43
C LEU A 57 -12.68 -6.89 -18.46
N GLU A 58 -12.79 -6.40 -17.23
CA GLU A 58 -13.68 -6.96 -16.22
C GLU A 58 -14.03 -5.96 -15.12
N LYS A 59 -15.03 -6.35 -14.32
CA LYS A 59 -15.46 -5.63 -13.13
C LYS A 59 -15.87 -6.60 -12.04
N GLY A 60 -15.72 -6.17 -10.79
CA GLY A 60 -16.14 -6.97 -9.64
C GLY A 60 -16.10 -6.20 -8.33
N LEU A 61 -16.19 -6.95 -7.23
CA LEU A 61 -16.16 -6.42 -5.88
C LEU A 61 -15.04 -7.11 -5.10
N THR A 62 -14.34 -6.35 -4.26
CA THR A 62 -13.35 -6.91 -3.34
C THR A 62 -14.00 -7.78 -2.27
N ASN A 63 -13.26 -8.78 -1.78
CA ASN A 63 -13.68 -9.65 -0.69
C ASN A 63 -13.54 -8.96 0.68
N LYS A 64 -13.66 -9.73 1.78
CA LYS A 64 -13.55 -9.24 3.16
C LYS A 64 -12.14 -8.82 3.60
N ASP A 65 -11.15 -9.20 2.82
CA ASP A 65 -9.74 -8.87 3.02
C ASP A 65 -9.32 -7.70 2.10
N GLY A 66 -10.29 -7.08 1.39
CA GLY A 66 -10.04 -5.97 0.49
C GLY A 66 -9.47 -6.36 -0.87
N ASP A 67 -9.43 -7.66 -1.18
CA ASP A 67 -8.76 -8.19 -2.37
C ASP A 67 -9.73 -8.53 -3.50
N TYR A 68 -9.26 -8.32 -4.72
CA TYR A 68 -9.88 -8.78 -5.96
C TYR A 68 -8.86 -9.50 -6.84
N ILE A 69 -9.18 -10.72 -7.28
CA ILE A 69 -8.33 -11.50 -8.19
C ILE A 69 -8.71 -11.16 -9.62
N VAL A 70 -7.76 -10.61 -10.37
CA VAL A 70 -7.91 -10.31 -11.80
C VAL A 70 -7.88 -11.60 -12.60
N LYS A 71 -8.93 -11.84 -13.38
CA LYS A 71 -9.12 -13.04 -14.22
C LYS A 71 -8.60 -12.81 -15.64
N ASN A 72 -8.78 -11.61 -16.17
CA ASN A 72 -8.39 -11.26 -17.53
C ASN A 72 -7.05 -10.51 -17.50
N VAL A 73 -5.98 -11.28 -17.34
CA VAL A 73 -4.61 -10.75 -17.22
C VAL A 73 -4.02 -10.44 -18.60
N GLU A 74 -3.57 -9.21 -18.79
CA GLU A 74 -2.83 -8.75 -19.96
C GLU A 74 -1.47 -8.18 -19.54
N SER A 75 -0.56 -7.95 -20.50
CA SER A 75 0.79 -7.42 -20.21
C SER A 75 0.80 -6.07 -19.46
N LYS A 76 -0.22 -5.25 -19.69
CA LYS A 76 -0.42 -3.94 -19.07
C LYS A 76 -1.88 -3.79 -18.68
N LEU A 77 -2.11 -3.41 -17.43
CA LEU A 77 -3.44 -3.25 -16.85
C LEU A 77 -3.55 -1.87 -16.20
N LEU A 78 -4.70 -1.23 -16.35
CA LEU A 78 -5.12 -0.11 -15.51
C LEU A 78 -6.24 -0.61 -14.60
N ILE A 79 -6.00 -0.61 -13.30
CA ILE A 79 -6.97 -1.05 -12.29
C ILE A 79 -7.51 0.18 -11.59
N LYS A 80 -8.84 0.30 -11.52
CA LYS A 80 -9.53 1.35 -10.77
C LYS A 80 -10.33 0.72 -9.65
N ALA A 81 -10.22 1.30 -8.46
CA ALA A 81 -10.99 0.93 -7.28
C ALA A 81 -11.85 2.11 -6.85
N GLU A 82 -13.10 1.83 -6.43
CA GLU A 82 -14.04 2.83 -5.93
C GLU A 82 -14.77 2.30 -4.68
N ALA A 83 -14.69 3.03 -3.59
CA ALA A 83 -15.41 2.74 -2.35
C ALA A 83 -16.84 3.29 -2.37
N MET A 84 -17.71 2.73 -1.54
CA MET A 84 -19.04 3.30 -1.28
C MET A 84 -18.88 4.74 -0.75
N GLY A 85 -19.32 5.72 -1.55
CA GLY A 85 -19.10 7.15 -1.28
C GLY A 85 -18.28 7.88 -2.35
N GLY A 86 -17.81 7.17 -3.39
CA GLY A 86 -17.18 7.77 -4.57
C GLY A 86 -15.70 8.10 -4.42
N HIS A 87 -15.07 7.67 -3.32
CA HIS A 87 -13.61 7.74 -3.18
C HIS A 87 -12.96 6.67 -4.05
N GLY A 88 -12.05 7.08 -4.94
CA GLY A 88 -11.39 6.17 -5.86
C GLY A 88 -9.86 6.20 -5.79
N ALA A 89 -9.26 5.10 -6.21
CA ALA A 89 -7.83 4.95 -6.44
C ALA A 89 -7.60 4.22 -7.76
N GLN A 90 -6.45 4.47 -8.40
CA GLN A 90 -6.10 3.77 -9.64
C GLN A 90 -4.61 3.42 -9.66
N SER A 91 -4.27 2.34 -10.35
CA SER A 91 -2.90 1.85 -10.49
C SER A 91 -2.70 1.26 -11.88
N GLU A 92 -1.59 1.64 -12.51
CA GLU A 92 -1.08 0.96 -13.71
C GLU A 92 -0.17 -0.18 -13.26
N PHE A 93 -0.36 -1.36 -13.84
CA PHE A 93 0.37 -2.56 -13.51
C PHE A 93 0.90 -3.25 -14.76
N GLU A 94 2.20 -3.54 -14.76
CA GLU A 94 2.86 -4.34 -15.79
C GLU A 94 3.09 -5.75 -15.26
N VAL A 95 2.47 -6.72 -15.92
CA VAL A 95 2.58 -8.13 -15.54
C VAL A 95 3.98 -8.62 -15.92
N LYS A 96 4.77 -9.02 -14.93
CA LYS A 96 6.11 -9.56 -15.15
C LYS A 96 5.97 -11.06 -15.40
N ASN A 97 6.41 -11.54 -16.57
CA ASN A 97 6.40 -12.98 -16.86
C ASN A 97 7.05 -13.79 -15.71
N LEU A 98 6.26 -14.69 -15.11
CA LEU A 98 6.52 -15.50 -13.91
C LEU A 98 7.62 -16.58 -14.07
N ALA A 99 8.68 -16.34 -14.84
CA ALA A 99 9.81 -17.26 -14.93
C ALA A 99 10.89 -17.02 -13.86
N THR A 100 10.79 -15.96 -13.06
CA THR A 100 11.80 -15.66 -12.04
C THR A 100 11.17 -15.05 -10.80
N HIS A 101 10.55 -15.88 -9.97
CA HIS A 101 10.55 -15.62 -8.53
C HIS A 101 11.96 -15.91 -8.01
N LYS A 102 12.92 -15.06 -8.39
CA LYS A 102 14.20 -15.01 -7.70
C LYS A 102 13.87 -14.26 -6.42
N GLU A 103 13.79 -14.96 -5.29
CA GLU A 103 13.91 -14.30 -4.00
C GLU A 103 15.10 -13.34 -4.11
N GLU A 104 14.83 -12.04 -4.13
CA GLU A 104 15.88 -11.08 -3.88
C GLU A 104 16.27 -11.27 -2.43
N VAL A 105 17.28 -12.12 -2.22
CA VAL A 105 18.02 -12.18 -0.96
C VAL A 105 18.56 -10.77 -0.75
N HIS A 106 17.85 -10.01 0.06
CA HIS A 106 18.27 -8.67 0.45
C HIS A 106 19.59 -8.86 1.17
N ASN A 107 20.69 -8.47 0.50
CA ASN A 107 22.01 -8.49 1.12
C ASN A 107 21.97 -7.45 2.23
N TYR A 108 21.72 -7.90 3.46
CA TYR A 108 21.72 -7.02 4.61
C TYR A 108 23.12 -6.44 4.74
N ASN A 109 23.21 -5.11 4.70
CA ASN A 109 24.47 -4.45 4.96
C ASN A 109 24.70 -4.48 6.48
N LEU A 110 25.46 -5.47 6.96
CA LEU A 110 25.76 -5.64 8.39
C LEU A 110 26.30 -4.34 9.01
N VAL A 111 26.98 -3.51 8.22
CA VAL A 111 27.49 -2.20 8.64
C VAL A 111 26.35 -1.22 8.92
N GLU A 112 25.34 -1.13 8.05
CA GLU A 112 24.18 -0.26 8.27
C GLU A 112 23.38 -0.69 9.49
N ALA A 113 23.18 -2.00 9.65
CA ALA A 113 22.52 -2.55 10.84
C ALA A 113 23.29 -2.22 12.13
N ALA A 114 24.63 -2.37 12.11
CA ALA A 114 25.48 -2.05 13.25
C ALA A 114 25.47 -0.55 13.59
N VAL A 115 25.51 0.33 12.58
CA VAL A 115 25.40 1.78 12.76
C VAL A 115 24.06 2.15 13.40
N GLY A 116 22.96 1.55 12.94
CA GLY A 116 21.64 1.74 13.54
C GLY A 116 21.60 1.36 15.02
N ILE A 117 22.16 0.20 15.39
CA ILE A 117 22.23 -0.26 16.78
C ILE A 117 23.07 0.69 17.65
N ILE A 118 24.22 1.15 17.15
CA ILE A 118 25.09 2.09 17.87
C ILE A 118 24.37 3.42 18.12
N LEU A 119 23.68 3.96 17.11
CA LEU A 119 22.93 5.21 17.26
C LEU A 119 21.82 5.08 18.29
N ILE A 120 21.06 3.98 18.26
CA ILE A 120 20.03 3.69 19.27
C ILE A 120 20.65 3.66 20.67
N PHE A 121 21.78 2.98 20.85
CA PHE A 121 22.47 2.89 22.13
C PHE A 121 22.95 4.25 22.65
N LEU A 122 23.49 5.11 21.77
CA LEU A 122 23.91 6.48 22.10
C LEU A 122 22.74 7.36 22.53
N ILE A 123 21.59 7.22 21.86
CA ILE A 123 20.35 7.91 22.25
C ILE A 123 19.96 7.51 23.68
N PHE A 124 19.95 6.22 24.01
CA PHE A 124 19.64 5.75 25.36
C PHE A 124 20.64 6.23 26.42
N LEU A 125 21.94 6.25 26.11
CA LEU A 125 22.97 6.81 27.01
C LEU A 125 22.79 8.32 27.24
N GLY A 126 22.46 9.06 26.19
CA GLY A 126 22.14 10.49 26.27
C GLY A 126 20.93 10.75 27.15
N LEU A 127 19.82 10.04 26.91
CA LEU A 127 18.60 10.15 27.71
C LEU A 127 18.83 9.80 29.18
N LYS A 128 19.63 8.75 29.46
CA LYS A 128 20.01 8.38 30.84
C LYS A 128 20.79 9.48 31.57
N ARG A 129 21.52 10.33 30.84
CA ARG A 129 22.27 11.46 31.40
C ARG A 129 21.38 12.66 31.76
N PHE A 130 20.18 12.76 31.18
CA PHE A 130 19.17 13.78 31.49
C PHE A 130 18.18 13.37 32.60
N GLN A 131 18.20 12.09 33.03
CA GLN A 131 17.41 11.58 34.15
C GLN A 131 18.16 11.61 35.51
N LYS A 132 19.30 12.30 35.57
CA LYS A 132 20.05 12.62 36.80
C LYS A 132 19.94 14.11 37.06
#